data_AF-F5YMP4-F1
#
_entry.id   AF-F5YMP4-F1
#
_cell.length_a   1.000
_cell.length_b   1.000
_cell.length_c   1.000
_cell.angle_alpha   90.00
_cell.angle_beta   90.00
_cell.angle_gamma   90.00
#
_symmetry.space_group_name_H-M   'P 1'
#
loop_
_entity.id
_entity.type
_entity.pdbx_description
1 polymer ?
#
loop_
_entity_poly.entity_id
_entity_poly.type
_entity_poly.pdbx_seq_one_letter_code
_entity_poly.pdbx_strand_id
1 'polypeptide(L)'
;MCLSTAYELGGDGTRKMLCEYVSVIKVVGDTITFTDLMGQELSVTGALESVDLVKNAIIISPFSISVSNAASGAGKKRYELIREIFNSCSGNQMRDVDVQEIETDDVDAYLAHMYQGEHFTSDKTVRGDGVVVFEIDASGLAQRVSFTEIS
;
A
#
# COMPACT_ATOMS: atom_id res chain seq x y z
N MET A 1 1.88 20.93 24.57
CA MET A 1 1.94 19.78 23.65
C MET A 1 1.87 20.35 22.26
N CYS A 2 2.98 20.42 21.53
CA CYS A 2 3.00 20.97 20.18
C CYS A 2 2.61 19.85 19.23
N LEU A 3 1.36 19.88 18.76
CA LEU A 3 0.87 18.94 17.78
C LEU A 3 1.46 19.32 16.43
N SER A 4 2.11 18.36 15.79
CA SER A 4 2.79 18.58 14.51
C SER A 4 2.00 17.96 13.36
N THR A 5 2.11 18.56 12.18
CA THR A 5 1.53 18.04 10.94
C THR A 5 2.63 17.42 10.09
N ALA A 6 2.38 16.20 9.63
CA ALA A 6 3.26 15.45 8.73
C ALA A 6 2.97 15.79 7.27
N TYR A 7 4.02 16.08 6.52
CA TYR A 7 4.02 16.39 5.11
C TYR A 7 5.01 15.51 4.37
N GLU A 8 4.61 15.00 3.21
CA GLU A 8 5.49 14.38 2.23
C GLU A 8 5.99 15.45 1.25
N LEU A 9 7.30 15.49 1.02
CA LEU A 9 7.92 16.39 0.05
C LEU A 9 7.99 15.69 -1.32
N GLY A 10 7.17 16.13 -2.26
CA GLY A 10 7.26 15.71 -3.66
C GLY A 10 8.49 16.30 -4.34
N GLY A 11 9.00 15.62 -5.39
CA GLY A 11 10.20 16.03 -6.12
C GLY A 11 10.15 17.45 -6.71
N ASP A 12 8.96 18.01 -6.88
CA ASP A 12 8.73 19.38 -7.38
C ASP A 12 8.63 20.43 -6.25
N GLY A 13 8.93 20.07 -5.00
CA GLY A 13 8.82 20.94 -3.82
C GLY A 13 7.38 21.12 -3.30
N THR A 14 6.45 20.35 -3.85
CA THR A 14 5.05 20.30 -3.38
C THR A 14 4.98 19.52 -2.07
N ARG A 15 4.24 20.07 -1.09
CA ARG A 15 4.05 19.45 0.22
C ARG A 15 2.69 18.77 0.23
N LYS A 16 2.67 17.44 0.25
CA LYS A 16 1.43 16.68 0.40
C LYS A 16 1.20 16.41 1.87
N MET A 17 0.09 16.90 2.41
CA MET A 17 -0.26 16.65 3.81
C MET A 17 -0.63 15.18 4.00
N LEU A 18 -0.02 14.53 5.00
CA LEU A 18 -0.24 13.12 5.31
C LEU A 18 -1.10 12.95 6.56
N CYS A 19 -0.71 13.56 7.67
CA CYS A 19 -1.35 13.38 8.96
C CYS A 19 -1.29 14.67 9.78
N GLU A 20 -2.43 15.12 10.30
CA GLU A 20 -2.49 16.25 11.22
C GLU A 20 -2.51 15.76 12.67
N TYR A 21 -2.09 16.62 13.59
CA TYR A 21 -2.14 16.36 15.03
C TYR A 21 -1.37 15.10 15.46
N VAL A 22 -0.21 14.88 14.85
CA VAL A 22 0.65 13.76 15.17
C VAL A 22 1.04 13.82 16.65
N SER A 23 0.66 12.77 17.38
CA SER A 23 0.90 12.59 18.80
C SER A 23 2.10 11.66 19.05
N VAL A 24 2.28 10.65 18.20
CA VAL A 24 3.37 9.67 18.26
C VAL A 24 3.91 9.40 16.86
N ILE A 25 5.23 9.21 16.77
CA ILE A 25 5.92 8.77 15.55
C ILE A 25 6.67 7.49 15.89
N LYS A 26 6.47 6.43 15.09
CA LYS A 26 7.25 5.19 15.14
C LYS A 26 7.95 5.00 13.79
N VAL A 27 9.21 4.61 13.81
CA VAL A 27 9.98 4.31 12.59
C VAL A 27 10.46 2.87 12.69
N VAL A 28 10.05 2.03 11.74
CA VAL A 28 10.41 0.62 11.66
C VAL A 28 10.98 0.37 10.27
N GLY A 29 12.31 0.30 10.17
CA GLY A 29 13.00 0.23 8.88
C GLY A 29 12.70 1.47 8.04
N ASP A 30 12.12 1.24 6.85
CA ASP A 30 11.76 2.29 5.90
C ASP A 30 10.31 2.78 6.06
N THR A 31 9.58 2.24 7.04
CA THR A 31 8.18 2.60 7.31
C THR A 31 8.09 3.52 8.52
N ILE A 32 7.42 4.65 8.35
CA ILE A 32 7.11 5.62 9.39
C ILE A 32 5.61 5.56 9.68
N THR A 33 5.25 5.29 10.92
CA THR A 33 3.87 5.30 11.41
C THR A 33 3.63 6.53 12.26
N PHE A 34 2.62 7.32 11.89
CA PHE A 34 2.11 8.45 12.66
C PHE A 34 0.86 8.04 13.40
N THR A 35 0.80 8.30 14.69
CA THR A 35 -0.44 8.17 15.47
C THR A 35 -0.97 9.56 15.73
N ASP A 36 -2.24 9.83 15.42
CA ASP A 36 -2.89 11.11 15.74
C ASP A 36 -3.36 11.17 17.21
N LEU A 37 -4.07 12.23 17.60
CA LEU A 37 -4.67 12.35 18.93
C LEU A 37 -5.87 11.42 19.17
N MET A 38 -6.52 10.95 18.11
CA MET A 38 -7.64 10.02 18.18
C MET A 38 -7.18 8.56 18.24
N GLY A 39 -5.88 8.31 18.11
CA GLY A 39 -5.29 6.97 18.08
C GLY A 39 -5.30 6.32 16.69
N GLN A 40 -5.66 7.04 15.64
CA GLN A 40 -5.55 6.55 14.27
C GLN A 40 -4.09 6.52 13.85
N GLU A 41 -3.67 5.39 13.28
CA GLU A 41 -2.31 5.21 12.76
C GLU A 41 -2.28 5.34 11.23
N LEU A 42 -1.38 6.18 10.72
CA LEU A 42 -1.07 6.31 9.29
C LEU A 42 0.36 5.85 9.05
N SER A 43 0.55 4.84 8.22
CA SER A 43 1.87 4.35 7.83
C SER A 43 2.25 4.82 6.44
N VAL A 44 3.45 5.38 6.32
CA VAL A 44 4.05 5.83 5.04
C VAL A 44 5.46 5.28 4.91
N THR A 45 5.88 5.03 3.67
CA THR A 45 7.24 4.54 3.37
C THR A 45 8.14 5.72 3.00
N GLY A 46 9.23 5.93 3.72
CA GLY A 46 10.11 7.07 3.52
C GLY A 46 11.08 7.31 4.65
N ALA A 47 11.88 8.37 4.52
CA ALA A 47 12.79 8.82 5.56
C ALA A 47 12.32 10.17 6.14
N LEU A 48 12.50 10.35 7.44
CA LEU A 48 12.31 11.64 8.10
C LEU A 48 13.41 12.60 7.64
N GLU A 49 13.03 13.61 6.85
CA GLU A 49 13.98 14.58 6.30
C GLU A 49 14.25 15.71 7.30
N SER A 50 13.19 16.28 7.88
CA SER A 50 13.33 17.29 8.92
C SER A 50 12.11 17.34 9.83
N VAL A 51 12.33 17.72 11.08
CA VAL A 51 11.28 17.95 12.08
C VAL A 51 11.46 19.37 12.61
N ASP A 52 10.57 20.28 12.21
CA ASP A 52 10.56 21.66 12.67
C ASP A 52 9.49 21.83 13.76
N LEU A 53 9.93 21.78 15.02
CA LEU A 53 9.08 21.93 16.20
C LEU A 53 8.58 23.36 16.43
N VAL A 54 9.16 24.36 15.74
CA VAL A 54 8.70 25.76 15.81
C VAL A 54 7.56 25.97 14.83
N LYS A 55 7.66 25.35 13.64
CA LYS A 55 6.63 25.40 12.61
C LYS A 55 5.61 24.26 12.71
N ASN A 56 5.76 23.38 13.70
CA ASN A 56 4.92 22.19 13.89
C ASN A 56 4.83 21.34 12.62
N ALA A 57 5.94 21.19 11.89
CA ALA A 57 5.96 20.52 10.60
C ALA A 57 6.98 19.38 10.61
N ILE A 58 6.51 18.19 10.26
CA ILE A 58 7.33 17.01 10.02
C ILE A 58 7.40 16.84 8.51
N ILE A 59 8.60 16.83 7.94
CA ILE A 59 8.82 16.64 6.51
C ILE A 59 9.41 15.25 6.28
N ILE A 60 8.76 14.49 5.42
CA ILE A 60 9.16 13.15 5.00
C ILE A 60 9.61 13.24 3.56
N SER A 61 10.83 12.76 3.31
CA SER A 61 11.31 12.48 1.97
C SER A 61 10.81 11.07 1.59
N PRO A 62 9.93 10.92 0.59
CA PRO A 62 9.53 9.61 0.14
C PRO A 62 10.76 8.89 -0.42
N PHE A 63 10.93 7.62 -0.04
CA PHE A 63 11.98 6.81 -0.63
C PHE A 63 11.46 6.35 -1.99
N SER A 64 11.75 7.11 -3.05
CA SER A 64 11.62 6.58 -4.40
C SER A 64 12.70 5.51 -4.52
N ILE A 65 12.29 4.25 -4.39
CA ILE A 65 13.13 3.15 -4.81
C ILE A 65 13.42 3.43 -6.29
N SER A 66 14.63 3.90 -6.61
CA SER A 66 15.18 3.75 -7.94
C SER A 66 15.44 2.26 -8.08
N VAL A 67 14.38 1.52 -8.38
CA VAL A 67 14.50 0.15 -8.82
C VAL A 67 15.36 0.29 -10.08
N SER A 68 16.58 -0.23 -10.05
CA SER A 68 17.27 -0.57 -11.28
C SER A 68 16.50 -1.73 -11.91
N ASN A 69 15.28 -1.45 -12.35
CA ASN A 69 14.55 -2.31 -13.27
C ASN A 69 15.17 -2.02 -14.61
N ALA A 70 16.02 -2.95 -15.05
CA ALA A 70 16.21 -3.17 -16.46
C ALA A 70 14.83 -3.21 -17.12
N ALA A 71 14.58 -2.20 -17.94
CA ALA A 71 13.52 -2.05 -18.94
C ALA A 71 12.39 -3.10 -18.93
N SER A 72 11.18 -2.64 -18.66
CA SER A 72 10.14 -2.66 -19.70
C SER A 72 9.05 -1.65 -19.34
N GLY A 73 9.00 -0.55 -20.09
CA GLY A 73 7.76 0.20 -20.23
C GLY A 73 6.76 -0.70 -20.95
N ALA A 74 6.02 -1.51 -20.20
CA ALA A 74 4.79 -2.09 -20.68
C ALA A 74 3.72 -1.03 -20.44
N GLY A 75 3.19 -0.46 -21.52
CA GLY A 75 2.07 0.49 -21.43
C GLY A 75 0.95 -0.11 -20.59
N LYS A 76 0.22 0.74 -19.85
CA LYS A 76 -0.92 0.35 -19.01
C LYS A 76 -1.74 -0.76 -19.67
N LYS A 77 -1.81 -1.91 -18.99
CA LYS A 77 -2.56 -3.08 -19.44
C LYS A 77 -3.86 -3.16 -18.67
N ARG A 78 -4.88 -3.77 -19.28
CA ARG A 78 -6.13 -4.05 -18.57
C ARG A 78 -6.09 -5.45 -18.00
N TYR A 79 -6.47 -5.56 -16.73
CA TYR A 79 -6.58 -6.81 -16.03
C TYR A 79 -7.99 -7.01 -15.50
N GLU A 80 -8.50 -8.22 -15.63
CA GLU A 80 -9.57 -8.72 -14.78
C GLU A 80 -8.94 -9.12 -13.45
N LEU A 81 -9.28 -8.36 -12.41
CA LEU A 81 -8.95 -8.64 -11.02
C LEU A 81 -10.09 -9.42 -10.39
N ILE A 82 -9.79 -10.63 -9.93
CA ILE A 82 -10.72 -11.44 -9.13
C ILE A 82 -10.14 -11.56 -7.74
N ARG A 83 -10.88 -11.11 -6.73
CA ARG A 83 -10.53 -11.26 -5.31
C ARG A 83 -11.50 -12.20 -4.63
N GLU A 84 -11.00 -13.35 -4.19
CA GLU A 84 -11.73 -14.34 -3.39
C GLU A 84 -11.33 -14.22 -1.92
N ILE A 85 -12.28 -13.98 -1.02
CA ILE A 85 -12.07 -14.09 0.43
C ILE A 85 -12.50 -15.49 0.88
N PHE A 86 -11.58 -16.21 1.53
CA PHE A 86 -11.88 -17.52 2.10
C PHE A 86 -12.50 -17.36 3.49
N ASN A 87 -13.81 -17.56 3.57
CA ASN A 87 -14.51 -17.57 4.84
C ASN A 87 -14.18 -18.86 5.63
N SER A 88 -13.77 -18.71 6.88
CA SER A 88 -13.44 -19.84 7.78
C SER A 88 -14.66 -20.53 8.40
N CYS A 89 -15.88 -20.06 8.13
CA CYS A 89 -17.11 -20.62 8.69
C CYS A 89 -17.49 -21.95 8.03
N SER A 90 -17.46 -23.03 8.80
CA SER A 90 -17.75 -24.42 8.38
C SER A 90 -19.13 -24.67 7.75
N GLY A 91 -20.09 -23.73 7.90
CA GLY A 91 -21.43 -23.80 7.33
C GLY A 91 -21.74 -22.79 6.22
N ASN A 92 -20.79 -21.92 5.85
CA ASN A 92 -21.01 -20.90 4.82
C ASN A 92 -20.22 -21.25 3.56
N GLN A 93 -20.92 -21.76 2.54
CA GLN A 93 -20.35 -22.12 1.23
C GLN A 93 -20.24 -20.91 0.27
N MET A 94 -20.61 -19.72 0.74
CA MET A 94 -20.39 -18.47 0.01
C MET A 94 -18.94 -18.02 0.21
N ARG A 95 -18.13 -18.20 -0.84
CA ARG A 95 -16.90 -17.43 -1.02
C ARG A 95 -17.33 -16.03 -1.46
N ASP A 96 -16.83 -15.01 -0.77
CA ASP A 96 -17.03 -13.63 -1.21
C ASP A 96 -16.06 -13.39 -2.35
N VAL A 97 -16.59 -13.37 -3.58
CA VAL A 97 -15.83 -13.13 -4.80
C VAL A 97 -16.17 -11.75 -5.31
N ASP A 98 -15.17 -10.90 -5.44
CA ASP A 98 -15.24 -9.58 -6.04
C ASP A 98 -14.48 -9.59 -7.37
N VAL A 99 -15.09 -9.04 -8.42
CA VAL A 99 -14.54 -9.03 -9.78
C VAL A 99 -14.53 -7.62 -10.30
N GLN A 100 -13.37 -7.14 -10.71
CA GLN A 100 -13.15 -5.78 -11.17
C GLN A 100 -12.29 -5.76 -12.42
N GLU A 101 -12.54 -4.81 -13.32
CA GLU A 101 -11.61 -4.49 -14.41
C GLU A 101 -10.75 -3.31 -13.98
N ILE A 102 -9.43 -3.49 -14.03
CA ILE A 102 -8.47 -2.48 -13.63
C ILE A 102 -7.49 -2.21 -14.76
N GLU A 103 -6.90 -1.01 -14.75
CA GLU A 103 -5.85 -0.63 -15.68
C GLU A 103 -4.60 -0.26 -14.89
N THR A 104 -3.56 -1.09 -14.99
CA THR A 104 -2.29 -0.90 -14.27
C THR A 104 -1.11 -1.31 -15.14
N ASP A 105 0.02 -0.66 -14.95
CA ASP A 105 1.33 -1.06 -15.48
C ASP A 105 2.10 -1.94 -14.50
N ASP A 106 1.73 -1.92 -13.21
CA ASP A 106 2.33 -2.71 -12.15
C ASP A 106 1.26 -3.32 -11.22
N VAL A 107 1.13 -4.65 -11.26
CA VAL A 107 0.16 -5.41 -10.44
C VAL A 107 0.60 -5.52 -8.98
N ASP A 108 1.91 -5.49 -8.70
CA ASP A 108 2.46 -5.54 -7.34
C ASP A 108 2.21 -4.22 -6.62
N ALA A 109 2.47 -3.10 -7.29
CA ALA A 109 2.19 -1.77 -6.77
C ALA A 109 0.67 -1.56 -6.54
N TYR A 110 -0.16 -2.03 -7.46
CA TYR A 110 -1.62 -2.00 -7.30
C TYR A 110 -2.08 -2.78 -6.07
N LEU A 111 -1.53 -3.99 -5.86
CA LEU A 111 -1.85 -4.81 -4.69
C LEU A 111 -1.40 -4.14 -3.39
N ALA A 112 -0.17 -3.61 -3.34
CA ALA A 112 0.34 -2.92 -2.15
C ALA A 112 -0.53 -1.71 -1.77
N HIS A 113 -1.04 -0.97 -2.76
CA HIS A 113 -1.98 0.12 -2.54
C HIS A 113 -3.34 -0.38 -2.03
N MET A 114 -3.83 -1.53 -2.52
CA MET A 114 -5.11 -2.12 -2.07
C MET A 114 -5.12 -2.45 -0.57
N TYR A 115 -3.97 -2.87 -0.02
CA TYR A 115 -3.82 -3.22 1.40
C TYR A 115 -3.03 -2.17 2.19
N GLN A 116 -2.94 -0.93 1.68
CA GLN A 116 -2.23 0.15 2.37
C GLN A 116 -2.91 0.45 3.72
N GLY A 117 -2.13 0.36 4.81
CA GLY A 117 -2.65 0.57 6.17
C GLY A 117 -3.02 -0.72 6.91
N GLU A 118 -2.96 -1.88 6.25
CA GLU A 118 -3.13 -3.19 6.90
C GLU A 118 -1.82 -3.99 6.88
N HIS A 119 -1.57 -4.76 7.94
CA HIS A 119 -0.52 -5.77 7.92
C HIS A 119 -1.01 -6.97 7.11
N PHE A 120 -0.38 -7.20 5.96
CA PHE A 120 -0.64 -8.37 5.13
C PHE A 120 0.66 -9.05 4.71
N THR A 121 0.58 -10.36 4.48
CA THR A 121 1.62 -11.13 3.79
C THR A 121 1.05 -11.59 2.46
N SER A 122 1.87 -11.59 1.41
CA SER A 122 1.47 -12.10 0.10
C SER A 122 2.52 -13.03 -0.51
N ASP A 123 2.03 -14.11 -1.11
CA ASP A 123 2.82 -15.04 -1.92
C ASP A 123 2.38 -14.92 -3.38
N LYS A 124 3.29 -14.46 -4.24
CA LYS A 124 3.04 -14.26 -5.67
C LYS A 124 3.41 -15.51 -6.47
N THR A 125 2.50 -15.98 -7.31
CA THR A 125 2.73 -17.02 -8.29
C THR A 125 2.30 -16.55 -9.67
N VAL A 126 3.20 -16.61 -10.65
CA VAL A 126 2.85 -16.40 -12.06
C VAL A 126 2.65 -17.78 -12.69
N ARG A 127 1.44 -18.04 -13.18
CA ARG A 127 1.10 -19.30 -13.85
C ARG A 127 1.62 -19.28 -15.30
N GLY A 128 1.76 -20.46 -15.90
CA GLY A 128 2.29 -20.62 -17.26
C GLY A 128 1.42 -20.00 -18.36
N ASP A 129 0.18 -19.62 -18.04
CA ASP A 129 -0.78 -18.90 -18.89
C ASP A 129 -0.67 -17.37 -18.77
N GLY A 130 0.26 -16.86 -17.93
CA GLY A 130 0.43 -15.42 -17.69
C GLY A 130 -0.48 -14.85 -16.60
N VAL A 131 -1.36 -15.66 -15.99
CA VAL A 131 -2.19 -15.23 -14.87
C VAL A 131 -1.31 -15.03 -13.63
N VAL A 132 -1.39 -13.84 -13.03
CA VAL A 132 -0.68 -13.52 -11.80
C VAL A 132 -1.62 -13.76 -10.63
N VAL A 133 -1.23 -14.63 -9.71
CA VAL A 133 -2.03 -14.98 -8.52
C VAL A 133 -1.26 -14.58 -7.27
N PHE A 134 -1.94 -13.90 -6.36
CA PHE A 134 -1.47 -13.57 -5.03
C PHE A 134 -2.31 -14.31 -4.01
N GLU A 135 -1.67 -15.11 -3.16
CA GLU A 135 -2.28 -15.61 -1.94
C GLU A 135 -1.95 -14.62 -0.83
N ILE A 136 -2.97 -14.12 -0.14
CA ILE A 136 -2.86 -13.01 0.79
C ILE A 136 -3.41 -13.45 2.14
N ASP A 137 -2.63 -13.23 3.19
CA ASP A 137 -3.13 -13.24 4.56
C ASP A 137 -3.12 -11.78 5.04
N ALA A 138 -4.31 -11.18 5.15
CA ALA A 138 -4.48 -9.85 5.69
C ALA A 138 -5.13 -9.97 7.07
N SER A 139 -4.35 -9.76 8.13
CA SER A 139 -4.83 -9.83 9.52
C SER A 139 -5.58 -11.13 9.88
N GLY A 140 -5.15 -12.28 9.35
CA GLY A 140 -5.78 -13.58 9.57
C GLY A 140 -6.98 -13.89 8.66
N LEU A 141 -7.25 -13.02 7.69
CA LEU A 141 -8.23 -13.26 6.63
C LEU A 141 -7.50 -13.73 5.37
N ALA A 142 -7.61 -15.02 5.08
CA ALA A 142 -7.04 -15.61 3.87
C ALA A 142 -7.84 -15.18 2.63
N GLN A 143 -7.12 -14.72 1.62
CA GLN A 143 -7.66 -14.19 0.38
C GLN A 143 -6.81 -14.64 -0.80
N ARG A 144 -7.41 -14.68 -1.98
CA ARG A 144 -6.68 -14.88 -3.23
C ARG A 144 -7.06 -13.79 -4.20
N VAL A 145 -6.07 -13.12 -4.76
CA VAL A 145 -6.26 -12.11 -5.81
C VAL A 145 -5.60 -12.62 -7.08
N SER A 146 -6.36 -12.77 -8.16
CA SER A 146 -5.82 -13.13 -9.47
C SER A 146 -6.01 -12.00 -10.47
N PHE A 147 -4.96 -11.74 -11.24
CA PHE A 147 -4.93 -10.78 -12.33
C PHE A 147 -4.81 -11.56 -13.64
N THR A 148 -5.83 -11.43 -14.50
CA THR A 148 -5.85 -11.99 -15.85
C THR A 148 -5.78 -10.84 -16.83
N GLU A 149 -4.76 -10.80 -17.69
CA GLU A 149 -4.64 -9.77 -18.73
C GLU A 149 -5.77 -9.93 -19.76
N ILE A 150 -6.52 -8.85 -20.02
CA ILE A 150 -7.66 -8.84 -20.96
C ILE A 150 -7.41 -7.96 -22.19
N SER A 151 -6.39 -7.09 -22.19
CA SER A 151 -6.00 -6.27 -23.37
C SER A 151 -4.57 -5.76 -23.35
#